data_AF-A0A537WAG3-F1
#
_entry.id   AF-A0A537WAG3-F1
#
_cell.length_a   1.000
_cell.length_b   1.000
_cell.length_c   1.000
_cell.angle_alpha   90.00
_cell.angle_beta   90.00
_cell.angle_gamma   90.00
#
_symmetry.space_group_name_H-M   'P 1'
#
loop_
_entity.id
_entity.type
_entity.pdbx_description
1 polymer ?
#
loop_
_entity_poly.entity_id
_entity_poly.type
_entity_poly.pdbx_seq_one_letter_code
_entity_poly.pdbx_strand_id
1 'polypeptide(L)'
;VAAFRSYAARMGAEAWQAALRSALGEPVPCFLCAETPWFRCHRRLIAELLAARGETVIHLLGPGRREPHRLYAESEIMDGRLFLCGSLVA
;
A
#
# COMPACT_ATOMS: atom_id res chain seq x y z
N VAL A 1 2.96 0.17 -13.28
CA VAL A 1 3.42 1.48 -13.81
C VAL A 1 4.92 1.61 -13.63
N ALA A 2 5.68 1.91 -14.69
CA ALA A 2 7.15 2.00 -14.64
C ALA A 2 7.67 2.94 -13.54
N ALA A 3 6.95 4.03 -13.26
CA ALA A 3 7.33 5.06 -12.28
C ALA A 3 7.52 4.57 -10.82
N PHE A 4 6.96 3.41 -10.43
CA PHE A 4 7.08 2.89 -9.06
C PHE A 4 7.84 1.57 -8.95
N ARG A 5 8.48 1.10 -10.03
CA ARG A 5 9.13 -0.21 -10.05
C ARG A 5 10.17 -0.40 -8.93
N SER A 6 11.03 0.59 -8.72
CA SER A 6 12.07 0.52 -7.68
C SER A 6 11.48 0.50 -6.26
N TYR A 7 10.39 1.23 -6.04
CA TYR A 7 9.70 1.21 -4.76
C TYR A 7 9.00 -0.13 -4.52
N ALA A 8 8.29 -0.66 -5.52
CA ALA A 8 7.66 -1.97 -5.47
C ALA A 8 8.69 -3.07 -5.17
N ALA A 9 9.85 -3.06 -5.83
CA ALA A 9 10.94 -3.99 -5.55
C ALA A 9 11.46 -3.87 -4.10
N ARG A 10 11.52 -2.64 -3.55
CA ARG A 10 11.91 -2.43 -2.15
C ARG A 10 10.89 -3.01 -1.17
N MET A 11 9.60 -3.00 -1.50
CA MET A 11 8.57 -3.56 -0.64
C MET A 11 8.76 -5.07 -0.43
N GLY A 12 9.29 -5.79 -1.41
CA GLY A 12 9.62 -7.22 -1.27
C GLY A 12 10.81 -7.52 -0.36
N ALA A 13 11.61 -6.53 0.04
CA ALA A 13 12.79 -6.77 0.89
C ALA A 13 12.39 -7.14 2.33
N GLU A 14 13.10 -8.10 2.92
CA GLU A 14 12.82 -8.59 4.28
C GLU A 14 12.78 -7.46 5.32
N ALA A 15 13.77 -6.55 5.29
CA ALA A 15 13.84 -5.42 6.19
C ALA A 15 12.62 -4.49 6.06
N TRP A 16 12.09 -4.32 4.85
CA TRP A 16 10.87 -3.53 4.61
C TRP A 16 9.64 -4.24 5.19
N GLN A 17 9.53 -5.56 4.97
CA GLN A 17 8.44 -6.36 5.51
C GLN A 17 8.45 -6.41 7.04
N ALA A 18 9.63 -6.49 7.65
CA ALA A 18 9.79 -6.42 9.11
C ALA A 18 9.35 -5.06 9.66
N ALA A 19 9.76 -3.97 9.01
CA ALA A 19 9.34 -2.62 9.41
C ALA A 19 7.82 -2.45 9.28
N LEU A 20 7.21 -2.94 8.20
CA LEU A 20 5.76 -2.90 8.04
C LEU A 20 5.03 -3.65 9.17
N ARG A 21 5.48 -4.87 9.50
CA ARG A 21 4.89 -5.65 10.61
C ARG A 21 4.98 -4.91 11.94
N SER A 22 6.14 -4.29 12.23
CA SER A 22 6.31 -3.49 13.45
C SER A 22 5.35 -2.29 13.47
N ALA A 23 5.21 -1.58 12.35
CA ALA A 23 4.31 -0.43 12.25
C ALA A 23 2.83 -0.81 12.41
N LEU A 24 2.42 -1.99 11.94
CA LEU A 24 1.07 -2.50 12.13
C LEU A 24 0.75 -2.93 13.57
N GLY A 25 1.78 -3.09 14.42
CA GLY A 25 1.60 -3.33 15.85
C GLY A 25 1.27 -2.07 16.67
N GLU A 26 1.46 -0.87 16.09
CA GLU A 26 1.15 0.39 16.75
C GLU A 26 -0.37 0.64 16.79
N PRO A 27 -0.90 1.38 17.79
CA PRO A 27 -2.30 1.77 17.82
C PRO A 27 -2.64 2.73 16.67
N VAL A 28 -3.48 2.28 15.73
CA VAL A 28 -4.03 3.08 14.61
C VAL A 28 -2.94 3.80 13.80
N PRO A 29 -2.05 3.04 13.13
CA PRO A 29 -0.91 3.62 12.43
C PRO A 29 -1.37 4.48 11.25
N CYS A 30 -0.77 5.66 11.13
CA CYS A 30 -0.97 6.56 9.99
C CYS A 30 0.36 6.77 9.26
N PHE A 31 0.30 6.79 7.92
CA PHE A 31 1.47 7.09 7.09
C PHE A 31 1.12 8.17 6.05
N LEU A 32 2.09 9.03 5.75
CA LEU A 32 1.95 10.15 4.82
C LEU A 32 3.10 10.19 3.80
N CYS A 33 2.83 10.82 2.65
CA CYS A 33 3.83 11.20 1.64
C CYS A 33 3.74 12.71 1.40
N ALA A 34 4.71 13.30 0.69
CA ALA A 34 4.69 14.73 0.38
C ALA A 34 3.59 15.11 -0.64
N GLU A 35 3.16 14.14 -1.46
CA GLU A 35 2.15 14.35 -2.47
C GLU A 35 0.73 14.31 -1.87
N THR A 36 -0.08 15.31 -2.19
CA THR A 36 -1.49 15.37 -1.77
C THR A 36 -2.31 14.17 -2.28
N PRO A 37 -2.38 13.86 -3.59
CA PRO A 37 -3.15 12.72 -4.09
C PRO A 37 -2.47 11.38 -3.77
N TRP A 38 -3.08 10.60 -2.88
CA TRP A 38 -2.56 9.29 -2.43
C TRP A 38 -2.30 8.31 -3.60
N PHE A 39 -3.10 8.37 -4.66
CA PHE A 39 -3.01 7.49 -5.82
C PHE A 39 -1.88 7.86 -6.80
N ARG A 40 -1.23 9.02 -6.61
CA ARG A 40 -0.07 9.45 -7.41
C ARG A 40 1.26 9.35 -6.68
N CYS A 41 1.30 8.78 -5.47
CA CYS A 41 2.54 8.55 -4.73
C CYS A 41 2.68 7.09 -4.28
N HIS A 42 3.76 6.80 -3.57
CA HIS A 42 4.04 5.46 -3.05
C HIS A 42 2.96 4.93 -2.09
N ARG A 43 2.17 5.82 -1.47
CA ARG A 43 1.07 5.43 -0.57
C ARG A 43 0.09 4.49 -1.25
N ARG A 44 -0.13 4.64 -2.56
CA ARG A 44 -0.94 3.72 -3.34
C ARG A 44 -0.45 2.28 -3.20
N LEU A 45 0.84 2.03 -3.37
CA LEU A 45 1.39 0.67 -3.33
C LEU A 45 1.26 0.04 -1.94
N ILE A 46 1.53 0.82 -0.89
CA ILE A 46 1.37 0.36 0.50
C ILE A 46 -0.10 0.03 0.77
N ALA A 47 -1.01 0.91 0.36
CA ALA A 47 -2.44 0.71 0.53
C ALA A 47 -2.93 -0.56 -0.19
N GLU A 48 -2.49 -0.79 -1.43
CA GLU A 48 -2.81 -2.00 -2.20
C GLU A 48 -2.31 -3.25 -1.48
N LEU A 49 -1.09 -3.24 -0.95
CA LEU A 49 -0.54 -4.38 -0.22
C LEU A 49 -1.33 -4.67 1.06
N LEU A 50 -1.67 -3.62 1.82
CA LEU A 50 -2.43 -3.75 3.05
C LEU A 50 -3.83 -4.32 2.76
N ALA A 51 -4.54 -3.76 1.79
CA ALA A 51 -5.83 -4.29 1.36
C ALA A 51 -5.73 -5.72 0.84
N ALA A 52 -4.66 -6.05 0.11
CA ALA A 52 -4.40 -7.42 -0.35
C ALA A 52 -4.18 -8.42 0.78
N ARG A 53 -3.70 -7.95 1.94
CA ARG A 53 -3.52 -8.74 3.16
C ARG A 53 -4.76 -8.72 4.07
N GLY A 54 -5.87 -8.12 3.63
CA GLY A 54 -7.11 -8.04 4.38
C GLY A 54 -7.18 -6.87 5.38
N GLU A 55 -6.18 -5.99 5.39
CA GLU A 55 -6.17 -4.82 6.27
C GLU A 55 -7.08 -3.71 5.74
N THR A 56 -7.76 -3.02 6.66
CA THR A 56 -8.59 -1.86 6.30
C THR A 56 -7.75 -0.61 6.22
N VAL A 57 -7.66 -0.01 5.03
CA VAL A 57 -6.99 1.28 4.82
C VAL A 57 -8.03 2.38 4.60
N ILE A 58 -7.91 3.48 5.35
CA ILE A 58 -8.77 4.66 5.20
C ILE A 58 -7.93 5.85 4.71
N HIS A 59 -8.26 6.38 3.54
CA HIS A 59 -7.62 7.57 2.99
C HIS A 59 -8.21 8.82 3.64
N LEU A 60 -7.36 9.62 4.30
CA LEU A 60 -7.73 10.93 4.83
C LEU A 60 -7.50 11.99 3.75
N LEU A 61 -8.58 12.53 3.17
CA LEU A 61 -8.52 13.38 1.98
C LEU A 61 -8.69 14.88 2.29
N GLY A 62 -9.06 15.20 3.53
CA GLY A 62 -9.29 16.56 4.02
C GLY A 62 -10.18 16.55 5.27
N PRO A 63 -10.47 17.72 5.87
CA PRO A 63 -11.36 17.82 7.03
C PRO A 63 -12.71 17.14 6.77
N GLY A 64 -13.05 16.16 7.60
CA GLY A 64 -14.29 15.38 7.48
C GLY A 64 -14.38 14.44 6.27
N ARG A 65 -13.43 14.48 5.32
CA ARG A 65 -13.46 13.68 4.09
C ARG A 65 -12.51 12.50 4.18
N ARG A 66 -13.07 11.30 4.23
CA ARG A 66 -12.35 10.03 4.24
C ARG A 66 -12.97 9.03 3.29
N GLU A 67 -12.15 8.13 2.78
CA GLU A 67 -12.59 7.10 1.84
C GLU A 67 -11.90 5.77 2.15
N PRO A 68 -12.62 4.64 2.25
CA PRO A 68 -12.00 3.33 2.36
C PRO A 68 -11.27 3.00 1.07
N HIS A 69 -10.07 2.43 1.19
CA HIS A 69 -9.34 1.94 0.04
C HIS A 69 -10.08 0.76 -0.60
N ARG A 70 -10.12 0.75 -1.93
CA ARG A 70 -10.59 -0.37 -2.75
C ARG A 70 -9.46 -0.74 -3.69
N LEU A 71 -9.22 -2.04 -3.82
CA LEU A 71 -8.22 -2.58 -4.73
C LEU A 71 -8.49 -2.08 -6.16
N TYR A 72 -7.42 -1.77 -6.87
CA TYR A 72 -7.52 -1.53 -8.31
C TYR A 72 -7.91 -2.82 -9.04
N ALA A 73 -8.55 -2.67 -10.20
CA ALA A 73 -8.95 -3.81 -11.02
C ALA A 73 -7.75 -4.63 -11.50
N GLU A 74 -6.60 -3.98 -11.63
CA GLU A 74 -5.33 -4.56 -12.07
C GLU A 74 -4.50 -5.17 -10.93
N SER A 75 -5.06 -5.20 -9.72
CA SER A 75 -4.43 -5.80 -8.54
C SER A 75 -4.89 -7.24 -8.38
N GLU A 76 -3.94 -8.15 -8.51
CA GLU A 76 -4.16 -9.57 -8.32
C GLU A 76 -3.57 -10.00 -6.98
N ILE A 77 -4.31 -10.83 -6.26
CA ILE A 77 -3.90 -11.36 -4.96
C ILE A 77 -3.78 -12.87 -5.08
N MET A 78 -2.60 -13.39 -4.77
CA MET A 78 -2.35 -14.83 -4.75
C MET A 78 -1.52 -15.17 -3.51
N ASP A 79 -2.04 -16.03 -2.64
CA ASP A 79 -1.40 -16.44 -1.39
C ASP A 79 -0.96 -15.25 -0.49
N GLY A 80 -1.79 -14.20 -0.41
CA GLY A 80 -1.51 -13.00 0.39
C GLY A 80 -0.42 -12.09 -0.20
N ARG A 81 0.02 -12.37 -1.43
CA ARG A 81 0.98 -11.56 -2.18
C ARG A 81 0.25 -10.66 -3.18
N LEU A 82 0.75 -9.45 -3.34
CA LEU A 82 0.26 -8.47 -4.29
C LEU A 82 1.00 -8.61 -5.62
N PHE A 83 0.24 -8.78 -6.69
CA PHE A 83 0.70 -8.68 -8.07
C PHE A 83 0.09 -7.44 -8.72
N LEU A 84 0.92 -6.62 -9.35
CA LEU A 84 0.47 -5.46 -10.13
C LEU A 84 0.85 -5.66 -11.59
N CYS A 85 -0.15 -5.74 -12.47
CA CYS A 85 0.04 -6.04 -13.89
C CYS A 85 0.91 -7.31 -14.09
N GLY A 86 0.64 -8.38 -13.33
CA GLY A 86 1.36 -9.65 -13.38
C GLY A 86 2.77 -9.65 -12.75
N SER A 87 3.24 -8.54 -12.18
CA SER A 87 4.54 -8.47 -11.48
C SER A 87 4.36 -8.57 -9.97
N LEU A 88 5.11 -9.48 -9.33
CA LEU A 88 5.13 -9.59 -7.87
C LEU A 88 5.67 -8.30 -7.23
N VAL A 89 4.94 -7.77 -6.26
CA VAL A 89 5.30 -6.58 -5.50
C VAL A 89 5.76 -6.94 -4.09
N ALA A 90 4.94 -7.69 -3.34
CA ALA A 90 5.15 -7.99 -1.92
C ALA A 90 4.21 -9.09 -1.43
#